data_AF-A0A2T7BQE4-F1
#
_entry.id   AF-A0A2T7BQE4-F1
#
_cell.length_a   1.000
_cell.length_b   1.000
_cell.length_c   1.000
_cell.angle_alpha   90.00
_cell.angle_beta   90.00
_cell.angle_gamma   90.00
#
_symmetry.space_group_name_H-M   'P 1'
#
loop_
_entity.id
_entity.type
_entity.pdbx_description
1 polymer ?
#
loop_
_entity_poly.entity_id
_entity_poly.type
_entity_poly.pdbx_seq_one_letter_code
_entity_poly.pdbx_strand_id
1 'polypeptide(L)'
;MACDRFLYDPVHKRYTVDRYLADVKHRYGGLEAVLIWPTYPNIGIDNRNQFDWLASMPGGRDGVREMVRDFKQRGVRVFFPIMIWDTGTRAISNPMAAALIAEMQAVGADGLNGDTMFGVTEDFQQACDSIGYPVALQPEVAIDDLNMVKWNTMSWGYYWKYDHVPGVSVYKWLEPKHQVHITNRWIIDRTDDLQYAFFNGVGYNTWENIWGIWNGITERYAAAIKRIGHIYRAFPGAWSSAEWQPHFPAQSSGVFVSRFPQQGYTMYTLVNRDSVDKTGRQLQLPYQSGLRYFDIYNGRELHAAKEGDLVYLDFPVEANGFGAVLQMKSSLVDKRLMNVLAEMRQLSAKPLKSLSDRWTPLQQSITQVKKTVRYAAAPKGMVAIPGVKNYQFKTQGVMIEGNDLPDGIGVQHPWEAHPARSQTHGMDIDPFYMDKYPVTNKQFKAFLDATHYRPADEHNYLKDWKNGTYQEGWDDKPVTWVSLEDARAYASWAGKRLPHEWEWQYAGQGTDDRAYPWGNIMDSTLLPARDTGRVMRGPAAVNAFTRGASPFGVMDMVGNVWQWTDEYTDLHTRYAVLKGGGYYRPKGSDWYFPEATALFKYGKYLLMSPSMDRSGSVGFRCVADK
;
A
#
# COMPACT_ATOMS: atom_id res chain seq x y z
N MET A 1 -0.58 3.24 1.80
CA MET A 1 0.08 3.50 0.50
C MET A 1 0.05 4.98 0.17
N ALA A 2 1.13 5.54 -0.40
CA ALA A 2 1.16 6.95 -0.78
C ALA A 2 0.22 7.26 -1.97
N CYS A 3 0.08 6.32 -2.91
CA CYS A 3 -0.79 6.46 -4.08
C CYS A 3 -2.30 6.32 -3.79
N ASP A 4 -2.71 6.36 -2.52
CA ASP A 4 -4.13 6.33 -2.17
C ASP A 4 -4.81 7.62 -2.62
N ARG A 5 -5.87 7.49 -3.42
CA ARG A 5 -6.60 8.62 -4.00
C ARG A 5 -7.25 9.52 -2.94
N PHE A 6 -7.50 9.02 -1.73
CA PHE A 6 -8.00 9.82 -0.62
C PHE A 6 -6.92 10.66 0.05
N LEU A 7 -5.66 10.21 -0.02
CA LEU A 7 -4.52 10.97 0.44
C LEU A 7 -4.11 12.04 -0.58
N TYR A 8 -4.15 11.73 -1.87
CA TYR A 8 -3.81 12.66 -2.94
C TYR A 8 -4.87 12.66 -4.03
N ASP A 9 -5.36 13.85 -4.37
CA ASP A 9 -6.32 14.04 -5.45
C ASP A 9 -5.59 14.30 -6.78
N PRO A 10 -5.56 13.34 -7.73
CA PRO A 10 -4.83 13.52 -8.98
C PRO A 10 -5.52 14.50 -9.95
N VAL A 11 -6.80 14.83 -9.74
CA VAL A 11 -7.54 15.78 -10.56
C VAL A 11 -7.20 17.20 -10.14
N HIS A 12 -7.26 17.47 -8.83
CA HIS A 12 -6.96 18.79 -8.26
C HIS A 12 -5.48 18.98 -7.89
N LYS A 13 -4.66 17.94 -8.04
CA LYS A 13 -3.20 17.90 -7.86
C LYS A 13 -2.75 18.40 -6.48
N ARG A 14 -3.37 17.85 -5.43
CA ARG A 14 -3.06 18.24 -4.04
C ARG A 14 -3.26 17.10 -3.07
N TYR A 15 -2.53 17.15 -1.95
CA TYR A 15 -2.82 16.31 -0.81
C TYR A 15 -4.18 16.68 -0.20
N THR A 16 -4.90 15.65 0.25
CA THR A 16 -6.23 15.77 0.86
C THR A 16 -6.27 15.04 2.19
N VAL A 17 -5.36 15.39 3.11
CA VAL A 17 -5.25 14.79 4.44
C VAL A 17 -6.58 14.81 5.20
N ASP A 18 -7.33 15.91 5.14
CA ASP A 18 -8.67 16.00 5.74
C ASP A 18 -9.65 14.97 5.18
N ARG A 19 -9.63 14.75 3.86
CA ARG A 19 -10.51 13.79 3.20
C ARG A 19 -10.18 12.36 3.64
N TYR A 20 -8.88 12.03 3.66
CA TYR A 20 -8.39 10.75 4.13
C TYR A 20 -8.77 10.49 5.60
N LEU A 21 -8.50 11.45 6.49
CA LEU A 21 -8.81 11.30 7.91
C LEU A 21 -10.31 11.29 8.20
N ALA A 22 -11.11 12.06 7.45
CA ALA A 22 -12.57 12.03 7.57
C ALA A 22 -13.13 10.66 7.18
N ASP A 23 -12.66 10.07 6.08
CA ASP A 23 -13.03 8.72 5.66
C ASP A 23 -12.69 7.68 6.74
N VAL A 24 -11.45 7.65 7.18
CA VAL A 24 -10.99 6.68 8.18
C VAL A 24 -11.69 6.86 9.52
N LYS A 25 -11.94 8.11 9.93
CA LYS A 25 -12.76 8.42 11.12
C LYS A 25 -14.19 7.90 10.97
N HIS A 26 -14.80 8.11 9.80
CA HIS A 26 -16.14 7.63 9.52
C HIS A 26 -16.23 6.10 9.53
N ARG A 27 -15.30 5.42 8.84
CA ARG A 27 -15.33 3.95 8.69
C ARG A 27 -15.01 3.23 9.99
N TYR A 28 -13.89 3.53 10.65
CA TYR A 28 -13.47 2.77 11.84
C TYR A 28 -12.85 3.61 12.98
N GLY A 29 -13.12 4.92 13.02
CA GLY A 29 -12.90 5.73 14.23
C GLY A 29 -11.57 6.47 14.30
N GLY A 30 -10.82 6.57 13.20
CA GLY A 30 -9.66 7.45 13.07
C GLY A 30 -8.33 6.77 13.43
N LEU A 31 -7.24 7.51 13.26
CA LEU A 31 -5.87 7.03 13.38
C LEU A 31 -5.09 7.84 14.42
N GLU A 32 -4.20 7.18 15.16
CA GLU A 32 -3.15 7.82 15.96
C GLU A 32 -1.89 8.08 15.13
N ALA A 33 -1.62 7.21 14.15
CA ALA A 33 -0.47 7.30 13.28
C ALA A 33 -0.79 6.77 11.88
N VAL A 34 -0.01 7.21 10.88
CA VAL A 34 -0.08 6.74 9.50
C VAL A 34 1.33 6.43 8.98
N LEU A 35 1.49 5.30 8.29
CA LEU A 35 2.70 4.95 7.55
C LEU A 35 2.51 5.32 6.07
N ILE A 36 3.29 6.29 5.59
CA ILE A 36 3.27 6.72 4.20
C ILE A 36 4.34 5.94 3.43
N TRP A 37 3.90 5.18 2.42
CA TRP A 37 4.77 4.31 1.64
C TRP A 37 4.81 4.73 0.17
N PRO A 38 5.87 5.43 -0.28
CA PRO A 38 5.96 5.97 -1.65
C PRO A 38 6.82 5.15 -2.62
N THR A 39 7.48 4.09 -2.16
CA THR A 39 8.59 3.43 -2.87
C THR A 39 8.18 2.14 -3.59
N TYR A 40 7.94 1.08 -2.83
CA TYR A 40 7.44 -0.21 -3.33
C TYR A 40 5.92 -0.08 -3.64
N PRO A 41 5.40 -0.72 -4.71
CA PRO A 41 6.04 -1.71 -5.58
C PRO A 41 6.79 -1.15 -6.79
N ASN A 42 6.85 0.16 -6.98
CA ASN A 42 7.42 0.76 -8.20
C ASN A 42 8.96 0.87 -8.18
N ILE A 43 9.60 0.80 -7.02
CA ILE A 43 11.07 0.88 -6.90
C ILE A 43 11.77 -0.17 -7.77
N GLY A 44 12.84 0.23 -8.47
CA GLY A 44 13.57 -0.61 -9.40
C GLY A 44 13.01 -0.64 -10.82
N ILE A 45 11.92 0.09 -11.10
CA ILE A 45 11.52 0.43 -12.48
C ILE A 45 12.64 1.24 -13.16
N ASP A 46 13.29 2.12 -12.43
CA ASP A 46 14.49 2.89 -12.79
C ASP A 46 15.44 2.92 -11.58
N ASN A 47 16.55 3.66 -11.69
CA ASN A 47 17.56 3.70 -10.63
C ASN A 47 17.27 4.68 -9.48
N ARG A 48 16.04 5.22 -9.36
CA ARG A 48 15.64 6.00 -8.17
C ARG A 48 15.64 5.10 -6.93
N ASN A 49 16.38 5.53 -5.92
CA ASN A 49 16.39 4.90 -4.59
C ASN A 49 15.26 5.43 -3.71
N GLN A 50 15.13 4.92 -2.49
CA GLN A 50 14.08 5.33 -1.55
C GLN A 50 13.97 6.85 -1.29
N PHE A 51 15.10 7.57 -1.28
CA PHE A 51 15.13 9.02 -1.08
C PHE A 51 14.60 9.77 -2.30
N ASP A 52 14.92 9.28 -3.49
CA ASP A 52 14.46 9.86 -4.74
C ASP A 52 12.96 9.69 -4.91
N TRP A 53 12.40 8.54 -4.51
CA TRP A 53 10.96 8.29 -4.52
C TRP A 53 10.22 9.21 -3.57
N LEU A 54 10.72 9.42 -2.35
CA LEU A 54 10.18 10.41 -1.42
C LEU A 54 10.26 11.82 -2.02
N ALA A 55 11.42 12.21 -2.56
CA ALA A 55 11.62 13.52 -3.18
C ALA A 55 10.80 13.71 -4.48
N SER A 56 10.32 12.62 -5.10
CA SER A 56 9.47 12.66 -6.29
C SER A 56 7.99 12.77 -5.95
N MET A 57 7.59 12.63 -4.67
CA MET A 57 6.21 12.85 -4.26
C MET A 57 5.71 14.27 -4.64
N PRO A 58 4.40 14.47 -4.83
CA PRO A 58 3.84 15.76 -5.24
C PRO A 58 4.38 16.96 -4.44
N GLY A 59 4.87 17.99 -5.13
CA GLY A 59 5.49 19.16 -4.49
C GLY A 59 6.89 18.93 -3.92
N GLY A 60 7.50 17.78 -4.18
CA GLY A 60 8.81 17.39 -3.68
C GLY A 60 8.86 17.34 -2.14
N ARG A 61 10.05 17.52 -1.58
CA ARG A 61 10.26 17.48 -0.12
C ARG A 61 9.42 18.51 0.64
N ASP A 62 9.19 19.69 0.06
CA ASP A 62 8.37 20.72 0.69
C ASP A 62 6.88 20.32 0.71
N GLY A 63 6.37 19.73 -0.37
CA GLY A 63 5.01 19.17 -0.40
C GLY A 63 4.82 18.03 0.60
N VAL A 64 5.82 17.15 0.74
CA VAL A 64 5.81 16.08 1.76
C VAL A 64 5.83 16.67 3.17
N ARG A 65 6.66 17.69 3.43
CA ARG A 65 6.70 18.41 4.71
C ARG A 65 5.35 19.03 5.06
N GLU A 66 4.69 19.65 4.08
CA GLU A 66 3.35 20.21 4.26
C GLU A 66 2.31 19.13 4.58
N MET A 67 2.30 18.02 3.83
CA MET A 67 1.43 16.86 4.10
C MET A 67 1.65 16.30 5.52
N VAL A 68 2.91 16.15 5.94
CA VAL A 68 3.26 15.69 7.30
C VAL A 68 2.76 16.67 8.35
N ARG A 69 2.96 17.97 8.14
CA ARG A 69 2.45 19.03 9.01
C ARG A 69 0.92 18.97 9.13
N ASP A 70 0.22 18.73 8.03
CA ASP A 70 -1.25 18.65 8.03
C ASP A 70 -1.75 17.48 8.88
N PHE A 71 -1.14 16.29 8.77
CA PHE A 71 -1.45 15.16 9.66
C PHE A 71 -1.21 15.51 11.13
N LYS A 72 -0.05 16.13 11.43
CA LYS A 72 0.35 16.48 12.79
C LYS A 72 -0.57 17.51 13.43
N GLN A 73 -1.03 18.51 12.67
CA GLN A 73 -2.04 19.47 13.13
C GLN A 73 -3.36 18.81 13.53
N ARG A 74 -3.65 17.63 12.99
CA ARG A 74 -4.85 16.83 13.29
C ARG A 74 -4.58 15.73 14.32
N GLY A 75 -3.42 15.76 14.97
CA GLY A 75 -3.04 14.83 16.03
C GLY A 75 -2.56 13.46 15.53
N VAL A 76 -2.31 13.30 14.23
CA VAL A 76 -1.86 12.03 13.64
C VAL A 76 -0.36 12.08 13.40
N ARG A 77 0.37 11.08 13.89
CA ARG A 77 1.81 10.92 13.68
C ARG A 77 2.12 10.30 12.32
N VAL A 78 3.25 10.65 11.71
CA VAL A 78 3.61 10.18 10.37
C VAL A 78 4.90 9.38 10.36
N PHE A 79 4.85 8.19 9.77
CA PHE A 79 5.96 7.26 9.62
C PHE A 79 6.31 7.07 8.14
N PHE A 80 7.56 6.70 7.87
CA PHE A 80 8.04 6.28 6.55
C PHE A 80 8.81 4.95 6.63
N PRO A 81 8.90 4.17 5.54
CA PRO A 81 9.61 2.89 5.54
C PRO A 81 11.13 3.06 5.45
N ILE A 82 11.85 2.10 6.04
CA ILE A 82 13.28 1.83 5.85
C ILE A 82 13.38 0.63 4.91
N MET A 83 14.02 0.77 3.75
CA MET A 83 14.28 -0.35 2.85
C MET A 83 15.77 -0.65 2.78
N ILE A 84 16.31 -1.36 3.77
CA ILE A 84 17.75 -1.69 3.79
C ILE A 84 18.14 -2.71 2.70
N TRP A 85 17.18 -3.49 2.19
CA TRP A 85 17.40 -4.42 1.09
C TRP A 85 17.63 -3.70 -0.25
N ASP A 86 17.32 -2.40 -0.35
CA ASP A 86 17.61 -1.59 -1.53
C ASP A 86 19.11 -1.30 -1.64
N THR A 87 19.82 -2.23 -2.26
CA THR A 87 21.25 -2.16 -2.54
C THR A 87 21.56 -2.09 -4.04
N GLY A 88 20.54 -1.98 -4.87
CA GLY A 88 20.64 -2.12 -6.33
C GLY A 88 20.38 -0.84 -7.10
N THR A 89 19.62 0.08 -6.51
CA THR A 89 19.35 1.40 -7.11
C THR A 89 20.50 2.36 -6.82
N ARG A 90 20.31 3.67 -7.10
CA ARG A 90 21.36 4.68 -6.93
C ARG A 90 21.93 4.68 -5.51
N ALA A 91 23.25 4.57 -5.43
CA ALA A 91 23.98 4.61 -4.16
C ALA A 91 23.86 5.98 -3.47
N ILE A 92 23.90 5.96 -2.14
CA ILE A 92 24.07 7.14 -1.29
C ILE A 92 25.50 7.20 -0.76
N SER A 93 26.00 8.41 -0.46
CA SER A 93 27.34 8.62 0.12
C SER A 93 27.35 8.47 1.64
N ASN A 94 26.22 8.77 2.30
CA ASN A 94 26.10 8.74 3.75
C ASN A 94 25.61 7.37 4.23
N PRO A 95 25.95 6.96 5.47
CA PRO A 95 25.34 5.79 6.09
C PRO A 95 23.80 5.88 6.07
N MET A 96 23.12 4.75 5.82
CA MET A 96 21.67 4.70 5.64
C MET A 96 20.89 5.30 6.82
N ALA A 97 21.26 4.93 8.04
CA ALA A 97 20.64 5.46 9.26
C ALA A 97 20.73 6.99 9.33
N ALA A 98 21.95 7.55 9.23
CA ALA A 98 22.16 8.99 9.25
C ALA A 98 21.39 9.71 8.13
N ALA A 99 21.38 9.16 6.92
CA ALA A 99 20.66 9.73 5.78
C ALA A 99 19.14 9.74 5.99
N LEU A 100 18.56 8.62 6.47
CA LEU A 100 17.11 8.52 6.72
C LEU A 100 16.67 9.40 7.89
N ILE A 101 17.42 9.45 9.00
CA ILE A 101 17.08 10.34 10.12
C ILE A 101 17.14 11.82 9.69
N ALA A 102 18.15 12.21 8.91
CA ALA A 102 18.22 13.57 8.36
C ALA A 102 17.04 13.87 7.41
N GLU A 103 16.62 12.91 6.57
CA GLU A 103 15.45 13.05 5.70
C GLU A 103 14.15 13.17 6.53
N MET A 104 14.00 12.38 7.61
CA MET A 104 12.85 12.48 8.51
C MET A 104 12.79 13.82 9.23
N GLN A 105 13.92 14.35 9.69
CA GLN A 105 14.01 15.71 10.23
C GLN A 105 13.60 16.75 9.17
N ALA A 106 14.09 16.60 7.94
CA ALA A 106 13.81 17.52 6.85
C ALA A 106 12.31 17.59 6.49
N VAL A 107 11.57 16.49 6.58
CA VAL A 107 10.11 16.47 6.33
C VAL A 107 9.26 16.56 7.61
N GLY A 108 9.86 16.53 8.79
CA GLY A 108 9.18 16.62 10.07
C GLY A 108 8.42 15.35 10.50
N ALA A 109 8.83 14.19 9.99
CA ALA A 109 8.22 12.89 10.30
C ALA A 109 8.52 12.43 11.73
N ASP A 110 7.65 11.59 12.29
CA ASP A 110 7.68 11.18 13.70
C ASP A 110 8.30 9.79 13.92
N GLY A 111 8.44 8.99 12.85
CA GLY A 111 8.87 7.60 13.00
C GLY A 111 9.30 6.93 11.70
N LEU A 112 9.91 5.77 11.86
CA LEU A 112 10.36 4.91 10.78
C LEU A 112 9.89 3.47 11.01
N ASN A 113 9.48 2.81 9.92
CA ASN A 113 9.11 1.40 9.91
C ASN A 113 10.19 0.56 9.20
N GLY A 114 10.74 -0.44 9.88
CA GLY A 114 11.83 -1.28 9.37
C GLY A 114 11.33 -2.44 8.51
N ASP A 115 11.14 -2.22 7.21
CA ASP A 115 10.66 -3.22 6.25
C ASP A 115 11.59 -4.44 6.21
N THR A 116 11.05 -5.64 6.42
CA THR A 116 11.75 -6.92 6.54
C THR A 116 12.80 -7.03 7.66
N MET A 117 12.88 -6.03 8.54
CA MET A 117 13.90 -5.97 9.59
C MET A 117 13.47 -6.68 10.87
N PHE A 118 14.36 -7.52 11.42
CA PHE A 118 14.22 -8.17 12.72
C PHE A 118 14.71 -7.28 13.89
N GLY A 119 14.27 -6.03 13.88
CA GLY A 119 14.82 -4.95 14.71
C GLY A 119 15.54 -3.90 13.87
N VAL A 120 15.21 -2.63 14.09
CA VAL A 120 16.00 -1.51 13.55
C VAL A 120 17.30 -1.43 14.35
N THR A 121 18.44 -1.30 13.68
CA THR A 121 19.77 -1.35 14.29
C THR A 121 20.09 -0.10 15.14
N GLU A 122 21.02 -0.22 16.08
CA GLU A 122 21.35 0.83 17.07
C GLU A 122 21.87 2.13 16.42
N ASP A 123 22.47 2.05 15.23
CA ASP A 123 22.96 3.21 14.50
C ASP A 123 21.85 4.22 14.13
N PHE A 124 20.59 3.79 14.05
CA PHE A 124 19.45 4.71 13.92
C PHE A 124 19.22 5.54 15.17
N GLN A 125 19.35 4.95 16.37
CA GLN A 125 19.28 5.69 17.63
C GLN A 125 20.46 6.66 17.74
N GLN A 126 21.67 6.20 17.43
CA GLN A 126 22.86 7.06 17.43
C GLN A 126 22.72 8.22 16.44
N ALA A 127 22.11 8.00 15.27
CA ALA A 127 21.82 9.05 14.32
C ALA A 127 20.80 10.06 14.88
N CYS A 128 19.74 9.61 15.56
CA CYS A 128 18.79 10.49 16.25
C CYS A 128 19.48 11.39 17.29
N ASP A 129 20.32 10.78 18.13
CA ASP A 129 21.05 11.48 19.19
C ASP A 129 22.02 12.51 18.61
N SER A 130 22.68 12.17 17.50
CA SER A 130 23.70 13.03 16.87
C SER A 130 23.14 14.36 16.33
N ILE A 131 21.87 14.39 15.94
CA ILE A 131 21.21 15.59 15.40
C ILE A 131 20.11 16.15 16.33
N GLY A 132 19.91 15.55 17.51
CA GLY A 132 18.87 15.96 18.46
C GLY A 132 17.44 15.81 17.92
N TYR A 133 17.18 14.81 17.07
CA TYR A 133 15.87 14.57 16.46
C TYR A 133 15.41 13.13 16.71
N PRO A 134 14.65 12.87 17.78
CA PRO A 134 14.15 11.54 18.07
C PRO A 134 13.02 11.16 17.12
N VAL A 135 13.07 9.91 16.62
CA VAL A 135 11.96 9.29 15.90
C VAL A 135 11.60 7.96 16.55
N ALA A 136 10.34 7.54 16.44
CA ALA A 136 9.93 6.21 16.85
C ALA A 136 10.42 5.16 15.84
N LEU A 137 11.13 4.13 16.32
CA LEU A 137 11.60 3.03 15.48
C LEU A 137 10.68 1.82 15.64
N GLN A 138 10.19 1.30 14.52
CA GLN A 138 9.19 0.24 14.47
C GLN A 138 9.56 -0.84 13.43
N PRO A 139 10.29 -1.90 13.80
CA PRO A 139 10.60 -2.99 12.87
C PRO A 139 9.33 -3.74 12.43
N GLU A 140 9.33 -4.25 11.20
CA GLU A 140 8.23 -5.06 10.65
C GLU A 140 8.17 -6.44 11.29
N VAL A 141 9.33 -7.07 11.49
CA VAL A 141 9.45 -8.45 11.95
C VAL A 141 9.71 -8.49 13.47
N ALA A 142 9.61 -9.69 14.05
CA ALA A 142 10.02 -9.93 15.43
C ALA A 142 11.46 -9.44 15.66
N ILE A 143 11.67 -8.79 16.80
CA ILE A 143 12.99 -8.37 17.26
C ILE A 143 13.78 -9.61 17.68
N ASP A 144 14.90 -9.86 17.00
CA ASP A 144 15.74 -11.05 17.21
C ASP A 144 16.63 -10.96 18.48
N ASP A 145 17.11 -9.76 18.82
CA ASP A 145 17.85 -9.50 20.06
C ASP A 145 17.02 -8.59 20.99
N LEU A 146 16.61 -9.13 22.13
CA LEU A 146 15.81 -8.41 23.13
C LEU A 146 16.48 -7.13 23.65
N ASN A 147 17.81 -6.98 23.55
CA ASN A 147 18.47 -5.71 23.86
C ASN A 147 17.99 -4.56 22.97
N MET A 148 17.53 -4.85 21.75
CA MET A 148 17.08 -3.85 20.79
C MET A 148 15.76 -3.18 21.19
N VAL A 149 15.01 -3.76 22.14
CA VAL A 149 13.79 -3.14 22.73
C VAL A 149 14.11 -1.80 23.41
N LYS A 150 15.37 -1.56 23.80
CA LYS A 150 15.81 -0.28 24.37
C LYS A 150 15.59 0.92 23.44
N TRP A 151 15.69 0.73 22.13
CA TRP A 151 15.53 1.79 21.12
C TRP A 151 14.43 1.52 20.09
N ASN A 152 14.04 0.27 19.87
CA ASN A 152 12.83 -0.08 19.11
C ASN A 152 11.63 0.02 20.04
N THR A 153 11.10 1.21 20.27
CA THR A 153 10.00 1.45 21.23
C THR A 153 8.62 0.97 20.75
N MET A 154 8.54 0.55 19.49
CA MET A 154 7.36 0.00 18.85
C MET A 154 7.79 -1.19 17.99
N SER A 155 6.84 -2.03 17.60
CA SER A 155 7.06 -3.04 16.55
C SER A 155 5.76 -3.35 15.83
N TRP A 156 5.83 -3.95 14.66
CA TRP A 156 4.69 -4.67 14.11
C TRP A 156 4.57 -6.06 14.76
N GLY A 157 3.34 -6.50 14.91
CA GLY A 157 2.99 -7.84 15.38
C GLY A 157 2.68 -8.74 14.20
N TYR A 158 3.68 -9.00 13.36
CA TYR A 158 3.59 -9.96 12.26
C TYR A 158 3.76 -11.41 12.74
N TYR A 159 3.21 -12.36 12.00
CA TYR A 159 3.42 -13.81 12.17
C TYR A 159 3.07 -14.38 13.55
N TRP A 160 2.03 -13.84 14.18
CA TRP A 160 1.50 -14.43 15.41
C TRP A 160 0.87 -15.80 15.12
N LYS A 161 1.10 -16.75 16.04
CA LYS A 161 0.35 -18.00 16.06
C LYS A 161 -0.92 -17.77 16.88
N TYR A 162 -2.06 -17.78 16.21
CA TYR A 162 -3.36 -17.56 16.84
C TYR A 162 -3.95 -18.87 17.35
N ASP A 163 -3.52 -19.27 18.55
CA ASP A 163 -4.09 -20.41 19.28
C ASP A 163 -5.41 -20.04 19.97
N HIS A 164 -6.12 -21.06 20.48
CA HIS A 164 -7.35 -20.87 21.26
C HIS A 164 -7.06 -20.07 22.55
N VAL A 165 -6.00 -20.42 23.28
CA VAL A 165 -5.47 -19.62 24.38
C VAL A 165 -4.69 -18.44 23.79
N PRO A 166 -5.08 -17.18 24.03
CA PRO A 166 -4.39 -16.03 23.45
C PRO A 166 -2.93 -15.94 23.89
N GLY A 167 -2.02 -15.74 22.93
CA GLY A 167 -0.61 -15.49 23.21
C GLY A 167 -0.36 -14.14 23.90
N VAL A 168 0.73 -14.07 24.66
CA VAL A 168 1.16 -12.86 25.38
C VAL A 168 2.27 -12.15 24.61
N SER A 169 2.13 -10.84 24.45
CA SER A 169 3.16 -9.98 23.85
C SER A 169 4.39 -9.91 24.75
N VAL A 170 5.47 -10.61 24.38
CA VAL A 170 6.71 -10.64 25.17
C VAL A 170 7.36 -9.27 25.29
N TYR A 171 7.38 -8.47 24.22
CA TYR A 171 8.02 -7.14 24.24
C TYR A 171 7.31 -6.19 25.19
N LYS A 172 5.98 -6.19 25.18
CA LYS A 172 5.19 -5.39 26.10
C LYS A 172 5.26 -5.90 27.53
N TRP A 173 5.38 -7.22 27.72
CA TRP A 173 5.50 -7.77 29.07
C TRP A 173 6.84 -7.40 29.72
N LEU A 174 7.92 -7.31 28.92
CA LEU A 174 9.24 -6.88 29.37
C LEU A 174 9.35 -5.36 29.53
N GLU A 175 8.86 -4.60 28.56
CA GLU A 175 8.80 -3.14 28.58
C GLU A 175 7.34 -2.70 28.34
N PRO A 176 6.57 -2.42 29.40
CA PRO A 176 5.14 -2.06 29.32
C PRO A 176 4.81 -0.90 28.38
N LYS A 177 5.78 -0.02 28.10
CA LYS A 177 5.60 1.10 27.16
C LYS A 177 5.75 0.67 25.69
N HIS A 178 6.37 -0.47 25.40
CA HIS A 178 6.56 -0.98 24.05
C HIS A 178 5.22 -1.28 23.38
N GLN A 179 4.93 -0.60 22.27
CA GLN A 179 3.67 -0.80 21.55
C GLN A 179 3.86 -1.69 20.32
N VAL A 180 3.34 -2.90 20.41
CA VAL A 180 3.17 -3.79 19.26
C VAL A 180 1.95 -3.34 18.45
N HIS A 181 2.01 -3.41 17.14
CA HIS A 181 0.87 -3.14 16.25
C HIS A 181 0.57 -4.42 15.48
N ILE A 182 -0.41 -5.19 15.94
CA ILE A 182 -0.80 -6.43 15.28
C ILE A 182 -1.27 -6.11 13.87
N THR A 183 -0.80 -6.89 12.91
CA THR A 183 -1.16 -6.72 11.52
C THR A 183 -1.05 -8.03 10.78
N ASN A 184 -2.05 -8.30 9.96
CA ASN A 184 -2.08 -9.41 9.03
C ASN A 184 -2.71 -8.91 7.73
N ARG A 185 -1.88 -8.30 6.88
CA ARG A 185 -2.35 -7.53 5.73
C ARG A 185 -3.31 -8.29 4.83
N TRP A 186 -3.15 -9.61 4.68
CA TRP A 186 -3.94 -10.40 3.75
C TRP A 186 -5.24 -10.98 4.34
N ILE A 187 -5.37 -11.03 5.66
CA ILE A 187 -6.52 -11.70 6.27
C ILE A 187 -7.80 -10.88 6.09
N ILE A 188 -8.89 -11.56 5.77
CA ILE A 188 -10.23 -10.97 5.72
C ILE A 188 -10.88 -11.03 7.10
N ASP A 189 -10.88 -12.22 7.72
CA ASP A 189 -11.36 -12.40 9.10
C ASP A 189 -10.32 -11.89 10.10
N ARG A 190 -10.65 -10.78 10.75
CA ARG A 190 -9.76 -10.09 11.70
C ARG A 190 -10.11 -10.38 13.15
N THR A 191 -10.92 -11.41 13.42
CA THR A 191 -11.32 -11.78 14.79
C THR A 191 -10.09 -12.04 15.65
N ASP A 192 -9.18 -12.90 15.18
CA ASP A 192 -7.96 -13.26 15.90
C ASP A 192 -7.06 -12.04 16.14
N ASP A 193 -6.75 -11.29 15.08
CA ASP A 193 -5.92 -10.07 15.15
C ASP A 193 -6.44 -9.09 16.21
N LEU A 194 -7.74 -8.77 16.16
CA LEU A 194 -8.35 -7.79 17.06
C LEU A 194 -8.45 -8.34 18.48
N GLN A 195 -8.75 -9.62 18.67
CA GLN A 195 -8.80 -10.23 20.00
C GLN A 195 -7.42 -10.28 20.64
N TYR A 196 -6.38 -10.62 19.89
CA TYR A 196 -5.01 -10.60 20.39
C TYR A 196 -4.54 -9.18 20.70
N ALA A 197 -4.90 -8.20 19.85
CA ALA A 197 -4.59 -6.80 20.10
C ALA A 197 -5.24 -6.35 21.41
N PHE A 198 -6.54 -6.64 21.56
CA PHE A 198 -7.32 -6.23 22.72
C PHE A 198 -6.92 -6.94 24.02
N PHE A 199 -6.63 -8.25 23.95
CA PHE A 199 -6.16 -9.04 25.08
C PHE A 199 -4.81 -8.54 25.60
N ASN A 200 -3.89 -8.14 24.71
CA ASN A 200 -2.58 -7.62 25.09
C ASN A 200 -2.58 -6.10 25.37
N GLY A 201 -3.67 -5.40 25.08
CA GLY A 201 -3.73 -3.94 25.19
C GLY A 201 -2.84 -3.23 24.17
N VAL A 202 -2.58 -3.83 23.01
CA VAL A 202 -1.63 -3.34 21.99
C VAL A 202 -2.36 -2.80 20.76
N GLY A 203 -1.65 -2.09 19.88
CA GLY A 203 -2.22 -1.49 18.69
C GLY A 203 -2.62 -2.50 17.60
N TYR A 204 -3.39 -2.01 16.63
CA TYR A 204 -3.75 -2.73 15.40
C TYR A 204 -3.41 -1.85 14.18
N ASN A 205 -2.78 -2.43 13.17
CA ASN A 205 -2.52 -1.76 11.88
C ASN A 205 -3.43 -2.36 10.81
N THR A 206 -4.38 -1.55 10.32
CA THR A 206 -5.46 -1.97 9.41
C THR A 206 -5.00 -2.35 8.02
N TRP A 207 -3.91 -1.74 7.54
CA TRP A 207 -3.30 -1.90 6.21
C TRP A 207 -4.28 -2.32 5.08
N GLU A 208 -5.12 -1.39 4.63
CA GLU A 208 -6.18 -1.69 3.65
C GLU A 208 -5.73 -1.61 2.20
N ASN A 209 -4.93 -0.60 1.85
CA ASN A 209 -4.36 -0.48 0.51
C ASN A 209 -2.99 -1.16 0.50
N ILE A 210 -2.95 -2.39 -0.02
CA ILE A 210 -1.78 -3.26 -0.06
C ILE A 210 -1.26 -3.26 -1.48
N TRP A 211 -0.34 -2.34 -1.78
CA TRP A 211 0.29 -2.25 -3.10
C TRP A 211 -0.71 -2.12 -4.25
N GLY A 212 -1.80 -1.38 -4.04
CA GLY A 212 -2.87 -1.22 -5.03
C GLY A 212 -3.89 -2.37 -5.07
N ILE A 213 -3.92 -3.22 -4.04
CA ILE A 213 -4.97 -4.20 -3.74
C ILE A 213 -5.73 -3.69 -2.52
N TRP A 214 -7.05 -3.59 -2.61
CA TRP A 214 -7.87 -3.10 -1.51
C TRP A 214 -8.41 -4.25 -0.64
N ASN A 215 -7.84 -4.43 0.54
CA ASN A 215 -8.37 -5.29 1.60
C ASN A 215 -9.07 -4.46 2.68
N GLY A 216 -10.20 -3.86 2.33
CA GLY A 216 -10.95 -2.96 3.23
C GLY A 216 -11.50 -3.65 4.49
N ILE A 217 -11.58 -2.88 5.58
CA ILE A 217 -12.21 -3.32 6.84
C ILE A 217 -13.74 -3.40 6.66
N THR A 218 -14.34 -4.57 6.96
CA THR A 218 -15.80 -4.80 6.87
C THR A 218 -16.56 -4.17 8.04
N GLU A 219 -17.89 -4.10 7.96
CA GLU A 219 -18.73 -3.44 8.97
C GLU A 219 -18.53 -4.00 10.39
N ARG A 220 -18.46 -5.33 10.52
CA ARG A 220 -18.22 -6.01 11.81
C ARG A 220 -16.91 -5.57 12.43
N TYR A 221 -15.80 -5.66 11.69
CA TYR A 221 -14.47 -5.34 12.21
C TYR A 221 -14.29 -3.83 12.40
N ALA A 222 -14.91 -3.01 11.56
CA ALA A 222 -14.92 -1.56 11.73
C ALA A 222 -15.62 -1.14 13.03
N ALA A 223 -16.73 -1.79 13.39
CA ALA A 223 -17.40 -1.57 14.66
C ALA A 223 -16.54 -2.05 15.85
N ALA A 224 -15.86 -3.19 15.73
CA ALA A 224 -14.94 -3.67 16.76
C ALA A 224 -13.77 -2.70 16.98
N ILE A 225 -13.11 -2.24 15.91
CA ILE A 225 -12.02 -1.25 15.96
C ILE A 225 -12.50 0.07 16.60
N LYS A 226 -13.69 0.56 16.22
CA LYS A 226 -14.29 1.76 16.85
C LYS A 226 -14.43 1.61 18.36
N ARG A 227 -14.98 0.47 18.82
CA ARG A 227 -15.20 0.19 20.25
C ARG A 227 -13.87 0.08 21.00
N ILE A 228 -12.94 -0.71 20.48
CA ILE A 228 -11.61 -0.91 21.08
C ILE A 228 -10.85 0.42 21.14
N GLY A 229 -10.75 1.12 20.02
CA GLY A 229 -10.05 2.41 19.92
C GLY A 229 -10.66 3.48 20.82
N HIS A 230 -11.99 3.49 20.97
CA HIS A 230 -12.67 4.41 21.88
C HIS A 230 -12.30 4.14 23.35
N ILE A 231 -12.32 2.87 23.78
CA ILE A 231 -11.86 2.46 25.11
C ILE A 231 -10.38 2.84 25.30
N TYR A 232 -9.56 2.64 24.27
CA TYR A 232 -8.14 2.92 24.35
C TYR A 232 -7.85 4.40 24.62
N ARG A 233 -8.49 5.29 23.85
CA ARG A 233 -8.38 6.74 24.00
C ARG A 233 -8.98 7.26 25.30
N ALA A 234 -10.02 6.60 25.81
CA ALA A 234 -10.63 6.98 27.07
C ALA A 234 -9.70 6.73 28.28
N PHE A 235 -8.89 5.65 28.23
CA PHE A 235 -8.05 5.19 29.34
C PHE A 235 -6.59 4.92 28.93
N PRO A 236 -5.86 5.89 28.35
CA PRO A 236 -4.55 5.66 27.72
C PRO A 236 -3.50 5.06 28.68
N GLY A 237 -3.56 5.39 29.98
CA GLY A 237 -2.63 4.87 30.97
C GLY A 237 -2.71 3.35 31.16
N ALA A 238 -3.86 2.73 30.91
CA ALA A 238 -4.05 1.28 31.09
C ALA A 238 -3.11 0.46 30.19
N TRP A 239 -2.83 0.97 29.00
CA TRP A 239 -2.13 0.21 27.96
C TRP A 239 -0.61 0.23 28.12
N SER A 240 -0.09 0.97 29.11
CA SER A 240 1.30 0.92 29.56
C SER A 240 1.42 0.51 31.02
N SER A 241 0.46 -0.29 31.51
CA SER A 241 0.43 -0.77 32.88
C SER A 241 1.62 -1.66 33.21
N ALA A 242 2.45 -1.23 34.16
CA ALA A 242 3.57 -2.01 34.68
C ALA A 242 3.14 -3.27 35.44
N GLU A 243 1.91 -3.27 36.00
CA GLU A 243 1.32 -4.41 36.70
C GLU A 243 0.37 -5.22 35.80
N TRP A 244 0.55 -5.15 34.47
CA TRP A 244 -0.28 -5.91 33.55
C TRP A 244 -0.15 -7.42 33.82
N GLN A 245 -1.31 -8.05 34.03
CA GLN A 245 -1.43 -9.48 34.26
C GLN A 245 -2.32 -10.10 33.16
N PRO A 246 -1.71 -10.70 32.12
CA PRO A 246 -2.45 -11.53 31.18
C PRO A 246 -2.96 -12.81 31.85
N HIS A 247 -4.02 -13.40 31.31
CA HIS A 247 -4.67 -14.61 31.85
C HIS A 247 -5.11 -14.45 33.31
N PHE A 248 -5.64 -13.28 33.65
CA PHE A 248 -6.38 -13.11 34.90
C PHE A 248 -7.54 -14.13 34.95
N PRO A 249 -7.85 -14.74 36.11
CA PRO A 249 -8.86 -15.80 36.17
C PRO A 249 -10.24 -15.36 35.67
N ALA A 250 -10.74 -16.05 34.65
CA ALA A 250 -12.11 -15.96 34.18
C ALA A 250 -13.00 -17.01 34.88
N GLN A 251 -14.29 -16.73 34.98
CA GLN A 251 -15.26 -17.71 35.52
C GLN A 251 -15.81 -18.66 34.44
N SER A 252 -15.84 -18.21 33.19
CA SER A 252 -16.35 -18.99 32.06
C SER A 252 -15.21 -19.58 31.24
N SER A 253 -15.31 -20.86 30.88
CA SER A 253 -14.39 -21.50 29.91
C SER A 253 -14.49 -20.80 28.54
N GLY A 254 -13.35 -20.71 27.83
CA GLY A 254 -13.23 -20.03 26.54
C GLY A 254 -13.14 -18.51 26.63
N VAL A 255 -13.34 -17.92 27.82
CA VAL A 255 -13.15 -16.48 28.07
C VAL A 255 -11.78 -16.26 28.68
N PHE A 256 -11.00 -15.37 28.08
CA PHE A 256 -9.68 -15.00 28.56
C PHE A 256 -9.66 -13.54 28.97
N VAL A 257 -9.04 -13.24 30.12
CA VAL A 257 -9.06 -11.92 30.74
C VAL A 257 -7.63 -11.40 30.90
N SER A 258 -7.42 -10.13 30.60
CA SER A 258 -6.20 -9.40 30.97
C SER A 258 -6.54 -8.28 31.95
N ARG A 259 -5.75 -8.15 33.01
CA ARG A 259 -5.90 -7.10 34.03
C ARG A 259 -4.81 -6.05 33.86
N PHE A 260 -5.21 -4.78 33.77
CA PHE A 260 -4.34 -3.60 33.61
C PHE A 260 -4.58 -2.61 34.75
N PRO A 261 -3.84 -2.73 35.87
CA PRO A 261 -3.92 -1.80 36.99
C PRO A 261 -3.35 -0.43 36.63
N GLN A 262 -3.98 0.62 37.13
CA GLN A 262 -3.50 2.00 37.03
C GLN A 262 -3.81 2.77 38.31
N GLN A 263 -3.21 3.96 38.43
CA GLN A 263 -3.51 4.82 39.57
C GLN A 263 -4.99 5.24 39.54
N GLY A 264 -5.77 4.72 40.49
CA GLY A 264 -7.17 5.06 40.70
C GLY A 264 -8.20 4.15 40.01
N TYR A 265 -7.78 3.30 39.07
CA TYR A 265 -8.68 2.37 38.38
C TYR A 265 -7.95 1.11 37.89
N THR A 266 -8.69 0.03 37.66
CA THR A 266 -8.19 -1.17 36.99
C THR A 266 -9.06 -1.45 35.77
N MET A 267 -8.44 -1.66 34.62
CA MET A 267 -9.13 -2.12 33.42
C MET A 267 -8.96 -3.63 33.27
N TYR A 268 -10.05 -4.31 32.92
CA TYR A 268 -10.06 -5.72 32.55
C TYR A 268 -10.52 -5.82 31.10
N THR A 269 -9.74 -6.42 30.21
CA THR A 269 -10.21 -6.79 28.87
C THR A 269 -10.56 -8.26 28.85
N LEU A 270 -11.59 -8.62 28.09
CA LEU A 270 -12.07 -9.99 27.94
C LEU A 270 -12.19 -10.30 26.45
N VAL A 271 -11.78 -11.49 26.05
CA VAL A 271 -12.05 -12.06 24.73
C VAL A 271 -12.71 -13.42 24.88
N ASN A 272 -13.81 -13.64 24.17
CA ASN A 272 -14.45 -14.95 24.09
C ASN A 272 -13.94 -15.64 22.83
N ARG A 273 -13.16 -16.71 23.02
CA ARG A 273 -12.54 -17.50 21.96
C ARG A 273 -13.42 -18.65 21.48
N ASP A 274 -14.60 -18.80 22.08
CA ASP A 274 -15.61 -19.76 21.63
C ASP A 274 -16.61 -19.12 20.67
N SER A 275 -17.18 -19.95 19.79
CA SER A 275 -18.24 -19.60 18.86
C SER A 275 -19.64 -19.51 19.51
N VAL A 276 -19.72 -19.56 20.84
CA VAL A 276 -20.98 -19.47 21.60
C VAL A 276 -20.96 -18.28 22.55
N ASP A 277 -22.12 -17.61 22.68
CA ASP A 277 -22.30 -16.53 23.64
C ASP A 277 -22.10 -17.06 25.07
N LYS A 278 -21.48 -16.24 25.93
CA LYS A 278 -21.29 -16.53 27.36
C LYS A 278 -22.20 -15.60 28.15
N THR A 279 -22.86 -16.13 29.16
CA THR A 279 -23.75 -15.39 30.08
C THR A 279 -23.46 -15.81 31.52
N GLY A 280 -23.97 -15.06 32.50
CA GLY A 280 -23.74 -15.33 33.92
C GLY A 280 -22.45 -14.68 34.45
N ARG A 281 -21.93 -15.20 35.56
CA ARG A 281 -20.71 -14.71 36.21
C ARG A 281 -19.50 -14.83 35.28
N GLN A 282 -18.85 -13.70 34.99
CA GLN A 282 -17.63 -13.66 34.16
C GLN A 282 -16.37 -13.36 34.96
N LEU A 283 -16.47 -12.50 35.98
CA LEU A 283 -15.33 -12.10 36.82
C LEU A 283 -15.64 -12.29 38.30
N GLN A 284 -14.61 -12.73 39.02
CA GLN A 284 -14.57 -12.81 40.48
C GLN A 284 -13.42 -11.93 40.95
N LEU A 285 -13.71 -10.98 41.85
CA LEU A 285 -12.72 -10.02 42.34
C LEU A 285 -12.79 -9.93 43.87
N PRO A 286 -11.69 -9.56 44.56
CA PRO A 286 -11.76 -9.24 45.99
C PRO A 286 -12.71 -8.08 46.26
N TYR A 287 -13.54 -8.19 47.30
CA TYR A 287 -14.38 -7.10 47.76
C TYR A 287 -13.52 -5.99 48.36
N GLN A 288 -13.76 -4.76 47.94
CA GLN A 288 -13.22 -3.57 48.59
C GLN A 288 -14.32 -2.51 48.67
N SER A 289 -14.45 -1.89 49.85
CA SER A 289 -15.46 -0.86 50.08
C SER A 289 -15.22 0.36 49.20
N GLY A 290 -16.29 0.92 48.64
CA GLY A 290 -16.23 2.14 47.82
C GLY A 290 -15.73 1.96 46.39
N LEU A 291 -15.71 0.73 45.86
CA LEU A 291 -15.45 0.46 44.44
C LEU A 291 -16.76 0.31 43.65
N ARG A 292 -16.71 0.74 42.39
CA ARG A 292 -17.76 0.58 41.38
C ARG A 292 -17.20 -0.11 40.14
N TYR A 293 -18.08 -0.78 39.41
CA TYR A 293 -17.73 -1.66 38.29
C TYR A 293 -18.58 -1.29 37.08
N PHE A 294 -17.95 -1.13 35.93
CA PHE A 294 -18.62 -0.71 34.70
C PHE A 294 -18.25 -1.64 33.56
N ASP A 295 -19.25 -2.14 32.85
CA ASP A 295 -19.10 -2.77 31.54
C ASP A 295 -18.88 -1.63 30.53
N ILE A 296 -17.61 -1.23 30.39
CA ILE A 296 -17.23 -0.11 29.56
C ILE A 296 -17.38 -0.47 28.07
N TYR A 297 -17.38 -1.76 27.72
CA TYR A 297 -17.61 -2.20 26.35
C TYR A 297 -19.05 -1.98 25.89
N ASN A 298 -20.04 -2.18 26.78
CA ASN A 298 -21.46 -1.96 26.49
C ASN A 298 -22.04 -0.68 27.10
N GLY A 299 -21.21 0.15 27.74
CA GLY A 299 -21.62 1.47 28.22
C GLY A 299 -22.61 1.46 29.39
N ARG A 300 -22.44 0.56 30.36
CA ARG A 300 -23.33 0.45 31.54
C ARG A 300 -22.58 0.15 32.83
N GLU A 301 -23.18 0.53 33.94
CA GLU A 301 -22.73 0.11 35.26
C GLU A 301 -23.15 -1.35 35.54
N LEU A 302 -22.29 -2.08 36.23
CA LEU A 302 -22.52 -3.47 36.63
C LEU A 302 -22.92 -3.52 38.09
N HIS A 303 -23.88 -4.39 38.39
CA HIS A 303 -24.18 -4.77 39.76
C HIS A 303 -23.15 -5.82 40.22
N ALA A 304 -22.48 -5.56 41.34
CA ALA A 304 -21.53 -6.48 41.95
C ALA A 304 -22.20 -7.29 43.06
N ALA A 305 -22.38 -8.59 42.85
CA ALA A 305 -22.92 -9.49 43.87
C ALA A 305 -21.82 -9.84 44.88
N LYS A 306 -21.93 -9.34 46.12
CA LYS A 306 -20.99 -9.63 47.19
C LYS A 306 -21.31 -10.97 47.85
N GLU A 307 -20.31 -11.85 47.96
CA GLU A 307 -20.38 -13.13 48.66
C GLU A 307 -19.11 -13.30 49.49
N GLY A 308 -19.23 -13.12 50.81
CA GLY A 308 -18.06 -13.08 51.71
C GLY A 308 -17.12 -11.93 51.36
N ASP A 309 -15.84 -12.27 51.15
CA ASP A 309 -14.77 -11.32 50.78
C ASP A 309 -14.60 -11.17 49.25
N LEU A 310 -15.56 -11.66 48.47
CA LEU A 310 -15.54 -11.63 47.01
C LEU A 310 -16.72 -10.83 46.45
N VAL A 311 -16.52 -10.33 45.23
CA VAL A 311 -17.59 -9.84 44.37
C VAL A 311 -17.60 -10.58 43.04
N TYR A 312 -18.80 -10.89 42.57
CA TYR A 312 -19.04 -11.50 41.27
C TYR A 312 -19.70 -10.51 40.34
N LEU A 313 -19.19 -10.42 39.11
CA LEU A 313 -19.73 -9.58 38.05
C LEU A 313 -20.37 -10.45 36.99
N ASP A 314 -21.65 -10.21 36.73
CA ASP A 314 -22.46 -10.89 35.73
C ASP A 314 -22.68 -9.98 34.52
N PHE A 315 -22.29 -10.46 33.34
CA PHE A 315 -22.55 -9.80 32.07
C PHE A 315 -22.31 -10.76 30.89
N PRO A 316 -23.00 -10.58 29.77
CA PRO A 316 -22.77 -11.38 28.58
C PRO A 316 -21.47 -11.01 27.85
N VAL A 317 -20.85 -11.98 27.19
CA VAL A 317 -19.78 -11.79 26.20
C VAL A 317 -20.17 -12.55 24.93
N GLU A 318 -20.30 -11.85 23.81
CA GLU A 318 -20.69 -12.44 22.52
C GLU A 318 -19.70 -13.54 22.08
N ALA A 319 -20.17 -14.52 21.32
CA ALA A 319 -19.35 -15.46 20.55
C ALA A 319 -18.30 -14.72 19.71
N ASN A 320 -17.05 -15.16 19.76
CA ASN A 320 -15.94 -14.50 19.07
C ASN A 320 -15.88 -12.98 19.36
N GLY A 321 -16.32 -12.60 20.56
CA GLY A 321 -16.58 -11.23 20.96
C GLY A 321 -15.55 -10.68 21.93
N PHE A 322 -15.87 -9.50 22.44
CA PHE A 322 -15.01 -8.71 23.31
C PHE A 322 -15.82 -8.24 24.52
N GLY A 323 -15.16 -8.01 25.64
CA GLY A 323 -15.73 -7.38 26.82
C GLY A 323 -14.69 -6.53 27.52
N ALA A 324 -15.13 -5.53 28.28
CA ALA A 324 -14.22 -4.76 29.12
C ALA A 324 -14.90 -4.27 30.38
N VAL A 325 -14.22 -4.42 31.50
CA VAL A 325 -14.69 -3.98 32.81
C VAL A 325 -13.73 -2.95 33.40
N LEU A 326 -14.27 -1.80 33.78
CA LEU A 326 -13.57 -0.78 34.53
C LEU A 326 -13.96 -0.88 36.00
N GLN A 327 -12.97 -1.14 36.86
CA GLN A 327 -13.10 -1.05 38.31
C GLN A 327 -12.49 0.27 38.78
N MET A 328 -13.24 1.09 39.52
CA MET A 328 -12.71 2.35 40.06
C MET A 328 -13.35 2.75 41.38
N LYS A 329 -12.68 3.64 42.13
CA LYS A 329 -13.24 4.22 43.35
C LYS A 329 -14.45 5.08 43.02
N SER A 330 -15.51 5.01 43.84
CA SER A 330 -16.72 5.83 43.69
C SER A 330 -16.41 7.33 43.63
N SER A 331 -15.38 7.78 44.35
CA SER A 331 -14.94 9.18 44.37
C SER A 331 -14.28 9.66 43.07
N LEU A 332 -13.88 8.74 42.19
CA LEU A 332 -13.26 9.04 40.90
C LEU A 332 -14.25 8.94 39.72
N VAL A 333 -15.50 8.56 39.99
CA VAL A 333 -16.55 8.57 38.97
C VAL A 333 -16.93 10.03 38.69
N ASP A 334 -16.68 10.46 37.46
CA ASP A 334 -16.91 11.83 37.03
C ASP A 334 -17.80 11.90 35.77
N LYS A 335 -18.06 13.12 35.31
CA LYS A 335 -18.86 13.38 34.10
C LYS A 335 -18.19 12.81 32.85
N ARG A 336 -16.86 12.75 32.80
CA ARG A 336 -16.12 12.20 31.66
C ARG A 336 -16.42 10.72 31.50
N LEU A 337 -16.38 9.93 32.57
CA LEU A 337 -16.75 8.53 32.52
C LEU A 337 -18.20 8.33 32.07
N MET A 338 -19.14 9.13 32.57
CA MET A 338 -20.55 9.02 32.18
C MET A 338 -20.76 9.29 30.68
N ASN A 339 -19.99 10.22 30.10
CA ASN A 339 -20.00 10.46 28.66
C ASN A 339 -19.44 9.25 27.89
N VAL A 340 -18.31 8.68 28.31
CA VAL A 340 -17.73 7.48 27.69
C VAL A 340 -18.73 6.31 27.73
N LEU A 341 -19.44 6.11 28.85
CA LEU A 341 -20.47 5.08 28.94
C LEU A 341 -21.63 5.31 27.96
N ALA A 342 -22.07 6.56 27.79
CA ALA A 342 -23.12 6.89 26.82
C ALA A 342 -22.67 6.65 25.38
N GLU A 343 -21.44 7.07 25.03
CA GLU A 343 -20.85 6.87 23.70
C GLU A 343 -20.65 5.38 23.39
N MET A 344 -20.13 4.61 24.36
CA MET A 344 -19.96 3.17 24.20
C MET A 344 -21.30 2.45 24.04
N ARG A 345 -22.34 2.84 24.77
CA ARG A 345 -23.70 2.31 24.59
C ARG A 345 -24.24 2.56 23.18
N GLN A 346 -23.95 3.72 22.62
CA GLN A 346 -24.32 4.04 21.23
C GLN A 346 -23.53 3.18 20.24
N LEU A 347 -22.23 3.04 20.42
CA LEU A 347 -21.36 2.21 19.57
C LEU A 347 -21.69 0.71 19.66
N SER A 348 -22.17 0.26 20.81
CA SER A 348 -22.53 -1.14 21.10
C SER A 348 -24.01 -1.46 20.93
N ALA A 349 -24.84 -0.51 20.46
CA ALA A 349 -26.28 -0.68 20.33
C ALA A 349 -26.69 -1.87 19.43
N LYS A 350 -25.84 -2.20 18.45
CA LYS A 350 -25.97 -3.42 17.63
C LYS A 350 -24.92 -4.45 18.04
N PRO A 351 -25.29 -5.73 18.27
CA PRO A 351 -24.32 -6.81 18.48
C PRO A 351 -23.35 -6.95 17.31
N LEU A 352 -22.09 -7.31 17.55
CA LEU A 352 -21.12 -7.49 16.45
C LEU A 352 -21.57 -8.60 15.49
N LYS A 353 -22.18 -9.67 16.02
CA LYS A 353 -22.72 -10.78 15.21
C LYS A 353 -23.86 -10.39 14.25
N SER A 354 -24.43 -9.20 14.41
CA SER A 354 -25.47 -8.67 13.50
C SER A 354 -24.92 -7.83 12.35
N LEU A 355 -23.62 -7.51 12.36
CA LEU A 355 -22.96 -6.70 11.35
C LEU A 355 -22.28 -7.61 10.32
N SER A 356 -22.25 -7.17 9.06
CA SER A 356 -21.64 -7.95 7.99
C SER A 356 -20.11 -8.04 8.15
N ASP A 357 -19.60 -9.25 8.06
CA ASP A 357 -18.17 -9.56 7.91
C ASP A 357 -17.79 -9.90 6.46
N ARG A 358 -18.75 -9.82 5.53
CA ARG A 358 -18.53 -10.13 4.12
C ARG A 358 -17.61 -9.11 3.46
N TRP A 359 -16.48 -9.58 2.98
CA TRP A 359 -15.57 -8.81 2.13
C TRP A 359 -15.91 -8.96 0.64
N THR A 360 -15.66 -7.90 -0.12
CA THR A 360 -15.81 -7.87 -1.58
C THR A 360 -14.68 -7.06 -2.20
N PRO A 361 -14.09 -7.48 -3.33
CA PRO A 361 -13.06 -6.71 -4.00
C PRO A 361 -13.63 -5.41 -4.56
N LEU A 362 -12.81 -4.35 -4.58
CA LEU A 362 -13.20 -3.11 -5.27
C LEU A 362 -13.26 -3.34 -6.77
N GLN A 363 -14.31 -2.79 -7.37
CA GLN A 363 -14.46 -2.74 -8.81
C GLN A 363 -13.48 -1.72 -9.39
N GLN A 364 -12.75 -2.14 -10.41
CA GLN A 364 -11.85 -1.31 -11.19
C GLN A 364 -12.50 -0.97 -12.53
N SER A 365 -12.19 0.19 -13.07
CA SER A 365 -12.70 0.64 -14.36
C SER A 365 -11.56 1.11 -15.24
N ILE A 366 -11.59 0.69 -16.51
CA ILE A 366 -10.65 1.15 -17.52
C ILE A 366 -10.99 2.58 -17.95
N THR A 367 -9.97 3.41 -18.13
CA THR A 367 -10.11 4.73 -18.73
C THR A 367 -10.37 4.58 -20.22
N GLN A 368 -11.45 5.19 -20.70
CA GLN A 368 -11.82 5.10 -22.11
C GLN A 368 -10.80 5.82 -23.00
N VAL A 369 -10.27 5.09 -23.99
CA VAL A 369 -9.38 5.66 -25.00
C VAL A 369 -10.22 6.14 -26.18
N LYS A 370 -10.16 7.44 -26.47
CA LYS A 370 -10.89 8.03 -27.59
C LYS A 370 -10.33 7.48 -28.92
N LYS A 371 -11.21 6.99 -29.79
CA LYS A 371 -10.88 6.61 -31.17
C LYS A 371 -10.30 7.79 -31.94
N THR A 372 -9.32 7.52 -32.80
CA THR A 372 -8.77 8.51 -33.72
C THR A 372 -9.72 8.72 -34.89
N VAL A 373 -9.42 9.67 -35.77
CA VAL A 373 -9.96 9.62 -37.12
C VAL A 373 -9.51 8.33 -37.80
N ARG A 374 -10.31 7.79 -38.72
CA ARG A 374 -9.94 6.62 -39.51
C ARG A 374 -8.98 7.02 -40.63
N TYR A 375 -7.89 6.29 -40.76
CA TYR A 375 -6.90 6.52 -41.80
C TYR A 375 -7.05 5.47 -42.92
N ALA A 376 -7.17 5.90 -44.17
CA ALA A 376 -7.26 4.98 -45.31
C ALA A 376 -5.90 4.31 -45.64
N ALA A 377 -4.80 4.99 -45.31
CA ALA A 377 -3.43 4.52 -45.52
C ALA A 377 -2.61 4.71 -44.23
N ALA A 378 -1.55 3.92 -44.08
CA ALA A 378 -0.70 3.97 -42.90
C ALA A 378 -0.10 5.37 -42.72
N PRO A 379 -0.32 6.04 -41.56
CA PRO A 379 0.42 7.25 -41.25
C PRO A 379 1.92 7.01 -41.25
N LYS A 380 2.71 8.06 -41.52
CA LYS A 380 4.17 7.97 -41.58
C LYS A 380 4.74 7.33 -40.32
N GLY A 381 5.53 6.27 -40.49
CA GLY A 381 6.18 5.54 -39.39
C GLY A 381 5.33 4.45 -38.73
N MET A 382 4.10 4.22 -39.21
CA MET A 382 3.23 3.14 -38.74
C MET A 382 3.20 1.96 -39.71
N VAL A 383 2.90 0.76 -39.18
CA VAL A 383 2.63 -0.45 -39.94
C VAL A 383 1.16 -0.83 -39.82
N ALA A 384 0.62 -1.46 -40.85
CA ALA A 384 -0.75 -1.97 -40.84
C ALA A 384 -0.83 -3.30 -40.07
N ILE A 385 -1.71 -3.36 -39.09
CA ILE A 385 -2.04 -4.58 -38.36
C ILE A 385 -3.40 -5.08 -38.89
N PRO A 386 -3.46 -6.30 -39.46
CA PRO A 386 -4.70 -6.83 -40.01
C PRO A 386 -5.72 -7.08 -38.89
N GLY A 387 -7.02 -7.05 -39.21
CA GLY A 387 -8.04 -7.45 -38.25
C GLY A 387 -8.05 -8.98 -38.10
N VAL A 388 -8.52 -9.46 -36.95
CA VAL A 388 -8.64 -10.88 -36.65
C VAL A 388 -9.92 -11.17 -35.89
N LYS A 389 -10.51 -12.34 -36.15
CA LYS A 389 -11.68 -12.85 -35.43
C LYS A 389 -11.25 -13.86 -34.37
N ASN A 390 -11.91 -13.85 -33.22
CA ASN A 390 -11.67 -14.80 -32.12
C ASN A 390 -10.21 -14.87 -31.63
N TYR A 391 -9.49 -13.74 -31.62
CA TYR A 391 -8.16 -13.66 -31.03
C TYR A 391 -8.21 -14.03 -29.55
N GLN A 392 -7.30 -14.93 -29.13
CA GLN A 392 -7.19 -15.35 -27.74
C GLN A 392 -6.24 -14.42 -27.00
N PHE A 393 -6.78 -13.37 -26.39
CA PHE A 393 -6.01 -12.49 -25.53
C PHE A 393 -5.69 -13.20 -24.21
N LYS A 394 -4.41 -13.37 -23.92
CA LYS A 394 -3.91 -14.02 -22.69
C LYS A 394 -3.07 -13.02 -21.92
N THR A 395 -3.41 -12.76 -20.66
CA THR A 395 -2.68 -11.78 -19.86
C THR A 395 -2.33 -12.32 -18.48
N GLN A 396 -1.12 -12.01 -18.00
CA GLN A 396 -0.60 -12.44 -16.71
C GLN A 396 0.22 -11.33 -16.04
N GLY A 397 -0.24 -10.88 -14.88
CA GLY A 397 0.43 -9.87 -14.07
C GLY A 397 1.68 -10.44 -13.39
N VAL A 398 2.75 -9.66 -13.35
CA VAL A 398 4.02 -10.05 -12.73
C VAL A 398 4.18 -9.59 -11.28
N MET A 399 3.13 -9.05 -10.66
CA MET A 399 3.16 -8.60 -9.26
C MET A 399 3.64 -9.72 -8.33
N ILE A 400 4.53 -9.37 -7.40
CA ILE A 400 5.18 -10.33 -6.50
C ILE A 400 4.21 -10.86 -5.45
N GLU A 401 3.30 -10.01 -4.98
CA GLU A 401 2.43 -10.27 -3.83
C GLU A 401 0.94 -10.36 -4.18
N GLY A 402 0.13 -10.74 -3.19
CA GLY A 402 -1.33 -10.75 -3.24
C GLY A 402 -1.97 -12.06 -3.71
N ASN A 403 -1.26 -13.18 -3.61
CA ASN A 403 -1.82 -14.51 -3.87
C ASN A 403 -2.99 -14.86 -2.95
N ASP A 404 -3.01 -14.30 -1.73
CA ASP A 404 -4.02 -14.56 -0.71
C ASP A 404 -5.39 -13.90 -1.01
N LEU A 405 -5.41 -12.92 -1.92
CA LEU A 405 -6.63 -12.22 -2.37
C LEU A 405 -6.76 -12.31 -3.90
N PRO A 406 -6.98 -13.52 -4.45
CA PRO A 406 -6.96 -13.76 -5.90
C PRO A 406 -8.00 -12.92 -6.67
N ASP A 407 -9.11 -12.55 -6.02
CA ASP A 407 -10.18 -11.76 -6.63
C ASP A 407 -9.98 -10.24 -6.47
N GLY A 408 -8.92 -9.80 -5.78
CA GLY A 408 -8.57 -8.39 -5.60
C GLY A 408 -7.28 -7.97 -6.31
N ILE A 409 -6.52 -8.94 -6.83
CA ILE A 409 -5.21 -8.71 -7.44
C ILE A 409 -5.30 -8.50 -8.96
N GLY A 410 -4.38 -7.71 -9.50
CA GLY A 410 -4.21 -7.54 -10.94
C GLY A 410 -5.10 -6.46 -11.50
N VAL A 411 -5.71 -6.75 -12.64
CA VAL A 411 -6.49 -5.83 -13.45
C VAL A 411 -7.86 -6.44 -13.69
N GLN A 412 -8.90 -5.62 -13.65
CA GLN A 412 -10.24 -5.99 -14.09
C GLN A 412 -10.48 -5.46 -15.49
N HIS A 413 -10.39 -6.33 -16.50
CA HIS A 413 -10.78 -5.96 -17.86
C HIS A 413 -12.30 -5.76 -17.97
N PRO A 414 -12.82 -5.03 -18.98
CA PRO A 414 -14.25 -4.66 -19.06
C PRO A 414 -15.24 -5.82 -19.06
N TRP A 415 -14.80 -7.02 -19.41
CA TRP A 415 -15.61 -8.24 -19.46
C TRP A 415 -15.57 -9.07 -18.18
N GLU A 416 -14.89 -8.59 -17.13
CA GLU A 416 -14.65 -9.33 -15.88
C GLU A 416 -15.49 -8.81 -14.72
N ALA A 417 -15.92 -9.72 -13.84
CA ALA A 417 -16.70 -9.38 -12.66
C ALA A 417 -15.84 -8.80 -11.50
N HIS A 418 -14.55 -9.11 -11.50
CA HIS A 418 -13.60 -8.66 -10.49
C HIS A 418 -12.17 -8.67 -11.07
N PRO A 419 -11.22 -7.97 -10.44
CA PRO A 419 -9.82 -8.03 -10.82
C PRO A 419 -9.27 -9.45 -10.76
N ALA A 420 -8.34 -9.77 -11.65
CA ALA A 420 -7.55 -10.99 -11.56
C ALA A 420 -6.11 -10.79 -12.04
N ARG A 421 -5.18 -11.58 -11.49
CA ARG A 421 -3.78 -11.57 -11.92
C ARG A 421 -3.63 -12.10 -13.35
N SER A 422 -4.34 -13.16 -13.71
CA SER A 422 -4.20 -13.85 -14.98
C SER A 422 -5.56 -14.13 -15.60
N GLN A 423 -5.69 -13.87 -16.90
CA GLN A 423 -6.96 -14.01 -17.62
C GLN A 423 -6.75 -14.46 -19.06
N THR A 424 -7.79 -15.07 -19.63
CA THR A 424 -7.86 -15.41 -21.06
C THR A 424 -9.24 -15.06 -21.59
N HIS A 425 -9.29 -14.33 -22.70
CA HIS A 425 -10.54 -13.89 -23.30
C HIS A 425 -10.46 -13.94 -24.83
N GLY A 426 -11.48 -14.52 -25.45
CA GLY A 426 -11.64 -14.50 -26.90
C GLY A 426 -12.29 -13.19 -27.34
N MET A 427 -11.67 -12.47 -28.28
CA MET A 427 -12.20 -11.21 -28.79
C MET A 427 -11.92 -11.01 -30.29
N ASP A 428 -12.70 -10.14 -30.91
CA ASP A 428 -12.40 -9.63 -32.24
C ASP A 428 -11.50 -8.39 -32.14
N ILE A 429 -10.48 -8.33 -32.98
CA ILE A 429 -9.63 -7.14 -33.11
C ILE A 429 -9.87 -6.54 -34.51
N ASP A 430 -10.37 -5.31 -34.52
CA ASP A 430 -10.50 -4.51 -35.75
C ASP A 430 -9.11 -4.22 -36.34
N PRO A 431 -8.97 -4.06 -37.66
CA PRO A 431 -7.69 -3.64 -38.23
C PRO A 431 -7.32 -2.23 -37.77
N PHE A 432 -6.02 -1.98 -37.56
CA PHE A 432 -5.51 -0.69 -37.11
C PHE A 432 -4.08 -0.46 -37.61
N TYR A 433 -3.52 0.72 -37.34
CA TYR A 433 -2.12 1.03 -37.57
C TYR A 433 -1.39 1.17 -36.24
N MET A 434 -0.16 0.67 -36.16
CA MET A 434 0.70 0.82 -34.98
C MET A 434 2.03 1.44 -35.37
N ASP A 435 2.56 2.33 -34.52
CA ASP A 435 3.92 2.82 -34.69
C ASP A 435 4.91 1.64 -34.76
N LYS A 436 5.75 1.66 -35.80
CA LYS A 436 6.76 0.63 -36.02
C LYS A 436 7.74 0.55 -34.83
N TYR A 437 8.05 1.70 -34.24
CA TYR A 437 8.99 1.86 -33.15
C TYR A 437 8.31 2.59 -31.97
N PRO A 438 8.77 2.43 -30.72
CA PRO A 438 8.46 3.39 -29.66
C PRO A 438 8.76 4.82 -30.10
N VAL A 439 8.02 5.80 -29.57
CA VAL A 439 8.21 7.21 -29.89
C VAL A 439 9.62 7.64 -29.52
N THR A 440 10.35 8.21 -30.48
CA THR A 440 11.75 8.60 -30.28
C THR A 440 11.89 10.02 -29.72
N ASN A 441 13.06 10.34 -29.16
CA ASN A 441 13.37 11.70 -28.72
C ASN A 441 13.22 12.72 -29.85
N LYS A 442 13.64 12.40 -31.08
CA LYS A 442 13.47 13.27 -32.25
C LYS A 442 12.01 13.56 -32.55
N GLN A 443 11.15 12.54 -32.47
CA GLN A 443 9.72 12.71 -32.70
C GLN A 443 9.07 13.53 -31.59
N PHE A 444 9.41 13.25 -30.34
CA PHE A 444 8.90 14.01 -29.20
C PHE A 444 9.38 15.47 -29.24
N LYS A 445 10.63 15.73 -29.66
CA LYS A 445 11.15 17.08 -29.87
C LYS A 445 10.35 17.86 -30.91
N ALA A 446 9.95 17.22 -32.02
CA ALA A 446 9.09 17.85 -33.02
C ALA A 446 7.71 18.23 -32.45
N PHE A 447 7.15 17.41 -31.55
CA PHE A 447 5.95 17.76 -30.79
C PHE A 447 6.16 19.01 -29.93
N LEU A 448 7.25 19.06 -29.16
CA LEU A 448 7.55 20.21 -28.31
C LEU A 448 7.77 21.49 -29.11
N ASP A 449 8.47 21.40 -30.24
CA ASP A 449 8.75 22.54 -31.12
C ASP A 449 7.48 23.07 -31.79
N ALA A 450 6.54 22.19 -32.13
CA ALA A 450 5.30 22.57 -32.78
C ALA A 450 4.24 23.12 -31.80
N THR A 451 4.25 22.69 -30.54
CA THR A 451 3.16 22.96 -29.58
C THR A 451 3.57 23.83 -28.40
N HIS A 452 4.87 23.96 -28.15
CA HIS A 452 5.43 24.53 -26.92
C HIS A 452 4.88 23.87 -25.66
N TYR A 453 4.56 22.56 -25.73
CA TYR A 453 4.00 21.83 -24.61
C TYR A 453 4.87 21.93 -23.36
N ARG A 454 4.19 22.17 -22.23
CA ARG A 454 4.74 22.16 -20.88
C ARG A 454 3.75 21.46 -19.96
N PRO A 455 4.16 20.41 -19.24
CA PRO A 455 3.30 19.81 -18.23
C PRO A 455 3.12 20.78 -17.06
N ALA A 456 2.01 20.64 -16.34
CA ALA A 456 1.75 21.46 -15.14
C ALA A 456 2.75 21.18 -13.99
N ASP A 457 3.35 20.00 -13.99
CA ASP A 457 4.40 19.59 -13.07
C ASP A 457 5.60 19.14 -13.91
N GLU A 458 6.71 19.86 -13.78
CA GLU A 458 7.96 19.60 -14.50
C GLU A 458 8.92 18.69 -13.74
N HIS A 459 8.59 18.27 -12.52
CA HIS A 459 9.46 17.39 -11.74
C HIS A 459 9.66 16.06 -12.48
N ASN A 460 10.94 15.66 -12.63
CA ASN A 460 11.39 14.52 -13.43
C ASN A 460 10.94 14.54 -14.91
N TYR A 461 10.38 15.62 -15.46
CA TYR A 461 9.99 15.71 -16.87
C TYR A 461 11.22 15.77 -17.78
N LEU A 462 11.36 14.79 -18.69
CA LEU A 462 12.50 14.68 -19.60
C LEU A 462 13.84 14.81 -18.87
N LYS A 463 13.97 14.14 -17.72
CA LYS A 463 15.08 14.32 -16.77
C LYS A 463 16.48 14.10 -17.37
N ASP A 464 16.57 13.30 -18.43
CA ASP A 464 17.80 12.98 -19.16
C ASP A 464 18.10 13.95 -20.32
N TRP A 465 17.19 14.90 -20.59
CA TRP A 465 17.40 16.01 -21.52
C TRP A 465 18.12 17.17 -20.82
N LYS A 466 18.84 17.97 -21.61
CA LYS A 466 19.56 19.16 -21.13
C LYS A 466 19.20 20.34 -22.02
N ASN A 467 18.97 21.50 -21.42
CA ASN A 467 18.67 22.74 -22.14
C ASN A 467 17.52 22.60 -23.16
N GLY A 468 16.48 21.83 -22.82
CA GLY A 468 15.31 21.63 -23.68
C GLY A 468 15.51 20.69 -24.86
N THR A 469 16.60 19.92 -24.91
CA THR A 469 16.84 18.92 -25.96
C THR A 469 17.48 17.64 -25.43
N TYR A 470 17.30 16.55 -26.18
CA TYR A 470 17.94 15.27 -25.92
C TYR A 470 19.45 15.32 -26.22
N GLN A 471 20.21 14.36 -25.67
CA GLN A 471 21.66 14.26 -25.82
C GLN A 471 22.06 13.93 -27.27
N GLU A 472 23.25 14.34 -27.70
CA GLU A 472 23.75 14.01 -29.04
C GLU A 472 23.75 12.49 -29.29
N GLY A 473 23.25 12.07 -30.46
CA GLY A 473 23.11 10.65 -30.81
C GLY A 473 21.92 9.92 -30.16
N TRP A 474 21.01 10.64 -29.50
CA TRP A 474 19.80 10.06 -28.90
C TRP A 474 18.54 10.23 -29.76
N ASP A 475 18.68 10.69 -31.00
CA ASP A 475 17.59 10.98 -31.95
C ASP A 475 16.62 9.80 -32.11
N ASP A 476 17.19 8.61 -32.28
CA ASP A 476 16.47 7.35 -32.51
C ASP A 476 16.32 6.52 -31.23
N LYS A 477 16.64 7.06 -30.05
CA LYS A 477 16.34 6.39 -28.78
C LYS A 477 14.90 6.71 -28.36
N PRO A 478 14.20 5.77 -27.69
CA PRO A 478 12.86 6.04 -27.18
C PRO A 478 12.91 7.20 -26.18
N VAL A 479 11.90 8.06 -26.22
CA VAL A 479 11.70 9.08 -25.19
C VAL A 479 11.26 8.40 -23.89
N THR A 480 11.87 8.77 -22.77
CA THR A 480 11.53 8.32 -21.42
C THR A 480 11.32 9.53 -20.51
N TRP A 481 11.10 9.33 -19.21
CA TRP A 481 10.78 10.41 -18.28
C TRP A 481 9.55 11.24 -18.72
N VAL A 482 8.58 10.55 -19.33
CA VAL A 482 7.28 11.08 -19.75
C VAL A 482 6.18 10.33 -19.02
N SER A 483 5.22 11.06 -18.46
CA SER A 483 4.07 10.47 -17.78
C SER A 483 3.06 9.93 -18.80
N LEU A 484 2.04 9.23 -18.30
CA LEU A 484 0.93 8.80 -19.14
C LEU A 484 0.20 10.00 -19.78
N GLU A 485 0.09 11.11 -19.06
CA GLU A 485 -0.49 12.37 -19.54
C GLU A 485 0.37 13.01 -20.64
N ASP A 486 1.69 13.02 -20.48
CA ASP A 486 2.64 13.51 -21.50
C ASP A 486 2.53 12.68 -22.79
N ALA A 487 2.45 11.34 -22.65
CA ALA A 487 2.29 10.41 -23.77
C ALA A 487 0.96 10.60 -24.52
N ARG A 488 -0.14 10.85 -23.79
CA ARG A 488 -1.45 11.15 -24.39
C ARG A 488 -1.46 12.50 -25.10
N ALA A 489 -0.79 13.51 -24.55
CA ALA A 489 -0.67 14.82 -25.18
C ALA A 489 0.06 14.72 -26.53
N TYR A 490 1.19 14.00 -26.58
CA TYR A 490 1.88 13.69 -27.82
C TYR A 490 0.99 12.91 -28.80
N ALA A 491 0.32 11.84 -28.34
CA ALA A 491 -0.50 11.00 -29.19
C ALA A 491 -1.62 11.82 -29.84
N SER A 492 -2.30 12.66 -29.06
CA SER A 492 -3.34 13.56 -29.56
C SER A 492 -2.81 14.54 -30.60
N TRP A 493 -1.65 15.17 -30.38
CA TRP A 493 -1.03 16.06 -31.36
C TRP A 493 -0.67 15.34 -32.66
N ALA A 494 -0.17 14.11 -32.55
CA ALA A 494 0.19 13.29 -33.70
C ALA A 494 -1.04 12.72 -34.45
N GLY A 495 -2.27 12.98 -33.98
CA GLY A 495 -3.49 12.42 -34.55
C GLY A 495 -3.68 10.93 -34.27
N LYS A 496 -3.07 10.44 -33.18
CA LYS A 496 -2.98 9.03 -32.76
C LYS A 496 -3.59 8.84 -31.36
N ARG A 497 -3.54 7.61 -30.83
CA ARG A 497 -3.88 7.27 -29.45
C ARG A 497 -2.89 6.27 -28.87
N LEU A 498 -2.92 6.03 -27.55
CA LEU A 498 -2.21 4.89 -26.96
C LEU A 498 -2.94 3.58 -27.29
N PRO A 499 -2.21 2.45 -27.43
CA PRO A 499 -2.82 1.15 -27.66
C PRO A 499 -3.55 0.65 -26.41
N HIS A 500 -4.63 -0.09 -26.64
CA HIS A 500 -5.09 -1.04 -25.63
C HIS A 500 -4.10 -2.19 -25.47
N GLU A 501 -4.11 -2.86 -24.32
CA GLU A 501 -3.22 -3.97 -24.01
C GLU A 501 -3.34 -5.11 -25.03
N TRP A 502 -4.57 -5.44 -25.44
CA TRP A 502 -4.82 -6.50 -26.41
C TRP A 502 -4.36 -6.13 -27.82
N GLU A 503 -4.43 -4.87 -28.23
CA GLU A 503 -3.88 -4.39 -29.51
C GLU A 503 -2.35 -4.50 -29.51
N TRP A 504 -1.73 -4.11 -28.39
CA TRP A 504 -0.30 -4.23 -28.20
C TRP A 504 0.15 -5.69 -28.24
N GLN A 505 -0.54 -6.58 -27.52
CA GLN A 505 -0.21 -8.00 -27.49
C GLN A 505 -0.36 -8.64 -28.86
N TYR A 506 -1.47 -8.39 -29.55
CA TYR A 506 -1.71 -8.91 -30.89
C TYR A 506 -0.65 -8.43 -31.88
N ALA A 507 -0.29 -7.15 -31.86
CA ALA A 507 0.75 -6.62 -32.73
C ALA A 507 2.13 -7.26 -32.50
N GLY A 508 2.39 -7.75 -31.28
CA GLY A 508 3.60 -8.49 -30.94
C GLY A 508 3.54 -9.98 -31.26
N GLN A 509 2.37 -10.62 -31.05
CA GLN A 509 2.21 -12.07 -31.11
C GLN A 509 1.72 -12.60 -32.47
N GLY A 510 0.87 -11.86 -33.17
CA GLY A 510 0.03 -12.44 -34.21
C GLY A 510 -0.99 -13.41 -33.61
N THR A 511 -1.16 -14.60 -34.19
CA THR A 511 -2.21 -15.56 -33.80
C THR A 511 -1.69 -16.92 -33.35
N ASP A 512 -0.37 -17.05 -33.13
CA ASP A 512 0.27 -18.33 -32.83
C ASP A 512 0.74 -18.47 -31.37
N ASP A 513 0.19 -17.64 -30.48
CA ASP A 513 0.46 -17.64 -29.03
C ASP A 513 1.94 -17.48 -28.64
N ARG A 514 2.79 -16.93 -29.53
CA ARG A 514 4.22 -16.79 -29.26
C ARG A 514 4.52 -15.99 -27.99
N ALA A 515 5.48 -16.46 -27.20
CA ALA A 515 5.90 -15.77 -25.97
C ALA A 515 6.67 -14.47 -26.26
N TYR A 516 7.43 -14.42 -27.34
CA TYR A 516 8.27 -13.29 -27.75
C TYR A 516 7.99 -12.94 -29.22
N PRO A 517 8.33 -11.72 -29.69
CA PRO A 517 8.03 -11.30 -31.07
C PRO A 517 8.59 -12.25 -32.13
N TRP A 518 9.74 -12.87 -31.84
CA TRP A 518 10.45 -13.81 -32.71
C TRP A 518 10.14 -15.30 -32.45
N GLY A 519 9.24 -15.65 -31.53
CA GLY A 519 8.84 -17.03 -31.27
C GLY A 519 8.74 -17.37 -29.78
N ASN A 520 8.88 -18.65 -29.44
CA ASN A 520 8.66 -19.16 -28.08
C ASN A 520 9.94 -19.28 -27.23
N ILE A 521 11.11 -19.16 -27.85
CA ILE A 521 12.40 -19.27 -27.16
C ILE A 521 12.98 -17.87 -27.00
N MET A 522 13.32 -17.50 -25.76
CA MET A 522 13.96 -16.22 -25.47
C MET A 522 15.35 -16.17 -26.11
N ASP A 523 15.64 -15.13 -26.89
CA ASP A 523 16.94 -14.87 -27.48
C ASP A 523 17.41 -13.48 -27.04
N SER A 524 18.40 -13.45 -26.14
CA SER A 524 18.94 -12.20 -25.58
C SER A 524 19.72 -11.37 -26.60
N THR A 525 20.03 -11.90 -27.78
CA THR A 525 20.69 -11.15 -28.87
C THR A 525 19.72 -10.29 -29.68
N LEU A 526 18.40 -10.45 -29.45
CA LEU A 526 17.33 -9.76 -30.17
C LEU A 526 16.72 -8.58 -29.39
N LEU A 527 17.30 -8.24 -28.24
CA LEU A 527 16.91 -7.10 -27.41
C LEU A 527 18.14 -6.48 -26.71
N PRO A 528 18.04 -5.27 -26.15
CA PRO A 528 19.14 -4.67 -25.40
C PRO A 528 19.59 -5.54 -24.23
N ALA A 529 20.90 -5.59 -23.99
CA ALA A 529 21.45 -6.29 -22.84
C ALA A 529 20.86 -5.75 -21.52
N ARG A 530 20.66 -6.61 -20.53
CA ARG A 530 20.13 -6.16 -19.24
C ARG A 530 21.14 -5.24 -18.53
N ASP A 531 20.68 -4.08 -18.08
CA ASP A 531 21.42 -3.21 -17.18
C ASP A 531 21.04 -3.54 -15.74
N THR A 532 22.04 -3.87 -14.93
CA THR A 532 21.86 -4.17 -13.50
C THR A 532 22.68 -3.24 -12.60
N GLY A 533 23.20 -2.15 -13.17
CA GLY A 533 24.03 -1.19 -12.46
C GLY A 533 23.22 -0.24 -11.59
N ARG A 534 23.89 0.37 -10.61
CA ARG A 534 23.32 1.46 -9.79
C ARG A 534 23.21 2.78 -10.57
N VAL A 535 24.00 2.91 -11.64
CA VAL A 535 23.89 3.98 -12.64
C VAL A 535 23.23 3.39 -13.86
N MET A 536 22.04 3.88 -14.18
CA MET A 536 21.26 3.43 -15.32
C MET A 536 21.82 4.01 -16.61
N ARG A 537 22.17 3.15 -17.56
CA ARG A 537 22.55 3.56 -18.93
C ARG A 537 21.31 4.01 -19.69
N GLY A 538 21.47 4.78 -20.77
CA GLY A 538 20.33 5.12 -21.63
C GLY A 538 19.82 3.94 -22.47
N PRO A 539 18.57 3.99 -22.97
CA PRO A 539 18.00 2.97 -23.83
C PRO A 539 18.78 2.77 -25.13
N ALA A 540 18.55 1.64 -25.80
CA ALA A 540 19.09 1.43 -27.15
C ALA A 540 18.29 2.23 -28.20
N ALA A 541 18.92 2.52 -29.35
CA ALA A 541 18.20 3.07 -30.49
C ALA A 541 17.13 2.07 -30.96
N VAL A 542 15.96 2.56 -31.34
CA VAL A 542 14.78 1.74 -31.64
C VAL A 542 14.96 0.83 -32.87
N ASN A 543 15.97 1.11 -33.69
CA ASN A 543 16.33 0.38 -34.89
C ASN A 543 17.54 -0.56 -34.71
N ALA A 544 18.07 -0.72 -33.49
CA ALA A 544 19.29 -1.49 -33.24
C ALA A 544 19.09 -3.02 -33.37
N PHE A 545 17.90 -3.54 -33.10
CA PHE A 545 17.61 -4.99 -33.03
C PHE A 545 16.65 -5.45 -34.13
N THR A 546 17.02 -5.26 -35.39
CA THR A 546 16.12 -5.50 -36.56
C THR A 546 15.57 -6.93 -36.67
N ARG A 547 16.29 -7.94 -36.17
CA ARG A 547 15.82 -9.33 -36.12
C ARG A 547 14.79 -9.61 -35.02
N GLY A 548 14.56 -8.67 -34.10
CA GLY A 548 13.57 -8.75 -33.02
C GLY A 548 12.15 -8.32 -33.42
N ALA A 549 11.88 -8.14 -34.72
CA ALA A 549 10.59 -7.71 -35.22
C ALA A 549 9.46 -8.71 -34.89
N SER A 550 8.25 -8.19 -34.66
CA SER A 550 7.04 -9.00 -34.58
C SER A 550 6.63 -9.56 -35.96
N PRO A 551 5.65 -10.48 -36.04
CA PRO A 551 5.09 -10.95 -37.32
C PRO A 551 4.66 -9.86 -38.28
N PHE A 552 4.29 -8.70 -37.75
CA PHE A 552 3.81 -7.55 -38.51
C PHE A 552 4.89 -6.48 -38.75
N GLY A 553 6.14 -6.78 -38.39
CA GLY A 553 7.27 -5.85 -38.57
C GLY A 553 7.35 -4.76 -37.50
N VAL A 554 6.63 -4.92 -36.38
CA VAL A 554 6.70 -3.99 -35.24
C VAL A 554 7.95 -4.28 -34.42
N MET A 555 8.72 -3.25 -34.11
CA MET A 555 10.03 -3.34 -33.47
C MET A 555 9.94 -3.03 -31.97
N ASP A 556 10.91 -3.54 -31.21
CA ASP A 556 11.09 -3.28 -29.78
C ASP A 556 9.82 -3.51 -28.96
N MET A 557 9.08 -4.57 -29.28
CA MET A 557 7.94 -4.97 -28.45
C MET A 557 8.41 -5.45 -27.07
N VAL A 558 9.63 -5.96 -26.92
CA VAL A 558 10.13 -6.44 -25.63
C VAL A 558 11.54 -5.94 -25.32
N GLY A 559 11.81 -5.60 -24.05
CA GLY A 559 13.16 -5.45 -23.49
C GLY A 559 13.88 -4.11 -23.66
N ASN A 560 13.41 -3.15 -24.46
CA ASN A 560 14.01 -1.81 -24.51
C ASN A 560 13.41 -0.93 -23.39
N VAL A 561 12.24 -0.36 -23.61
CA VAL A 561 11.51 0.38 -22.58
C VAL A 561 10.17 -0.28 -22.31
N TRP A 562 9.69 -0.16 -21.07
CA TRP A 562 8.30 -0.39 -20.74
C TRP A 562 7.42 0.58 -21.53
N GLN A 563 6.22 0.15 -21.88
CA GLN A 563 5.34 0.93 -22.75
C GLN A 563 3.99 1.16 -22.11
N TRP A 564 3.59 2.42 -22.02
CA TRP A 564 2.25 2.82 -21.59
C TRP A 564 1.16 2.22 -22.48
N THR A 565 0.16 1.57 -21.87
CA THR A 565 -1.07 1.15 -22.55
C THR A 565 -2.31 1.74 -21.84
N ASP A 566 -3.07 0.89 -21.16
CA ASP A 566 -4.33 1.22 -20.50
C ASP A 566 -4.12 1.75 -19.09
N GLU A 567 -5.02 2.64 -18.68
CA GLU A 567 -5.13 3.13 -17.31
C GLU A 567 -6.40 2.58 -16.68
N TYR A 568 -6.30 2.22 -15.41
CA TYR A 568 -7.42 1.77 -14.61
C TYR A 568 -7.49 2.56 -13.29
N THR A 569 -8.71 2.65 -12.77
CA THR A 569 -9.00 3.28 -11.49
C THR A 569 -10.01 2.48 -10.70
N ASP A 570 -9.79 2.35 -9.39
CA ASP A 570 -10.84 2.07 -8.41
C ASP A 570 -10.98 3.27 -7.45
N LEU A 571 -11.78 3.14 -6.40
CA LEU A 571 -12.02 4.23 -5.43
C LEU A 571 -10.74 4.77 -4.76
N HIS A 572 -9.75 3.90 -4.53
CA HIS A 572 -8.53 4.19 -3.77
C HIS A 572 -7.26 4.21 -4.61
N THR A 573 -7.23 3.57 -5.77
CA THR A 573 -6.01 3.35 -6.54
C THR A 573 -6.21 3.75 -7.99
N ARG A 574 -5.16 4.32 -8.57
CA ARG A 574 -4.98 4.52 -10.01
C ARG A 574 -3.72 3.80 -10.43
N TYR A 575 -3.74 3.12 -11.57
CA TYR A 575 -2.55 2.45 -12.10
C TYR A 575 -2.63 2.35 -13.63
N ALA A 576 -1.48 2.09 -14.25
CA ALA A 576 -1.41 1.75 -15.67
C ALA A 576 -0.87 0.33 -15.86
N VAL A 577 -1.28 -0.27 -16.97
CA VAL A 577 -0.68 -1.49 -17.49
C VAL A 577 0.57 -1.11 -18.28
N LEU A 578 1.69 -1.72 -17.92
CA LEU A 578 2.95 -1.60 -18.63
C LEU A 578 3.26 -2.91 -19.37
N LYS A 579 3.66 -2.78 -20.64
CA LYS A 579 4.00 -3.93 -21.51
C LYS A 579 5.44 -3.89 -21.98
N GLY A 580 5.95 -5.06 -22.36
CA GLY A 580 7.24 -5.26 -23.03
C GLY A 580 8.44 -5.49 -22.11
N GLY A 581 8.39 -5.04 -20.86
CA GLY A 581 9.57 -5.06 -20.01
C GLY A 581 10.61 -4.01 -20.41
N GLY A 582 11.59 -3.78 -19.54
CA GLY A 582 12.64 -2.78 -19.74
C GLY A 582 14.04 -3.40 -19.80
N TYR A 583 15.02 -2.66 -20.32
CA TYR A 583 16.42 -3.11 -20.26
C TYR A 583 16.99 -3.02 -18.84
N TYR A 584 16.41 -2.20 -17.97
CA TYR A 584 16.91 -1.95 -16.62
C TYR A 584 16.28 -2.88 -15.59
N ARG A 585 17.11 -3.56 -14.81
CA ARG A 585 16.71 -4.24 -13.58
C ARG A 585 17.85 -4.25 -12.55
N PRO A 586 17.71 -3.56 -11.43
CA PRO A 586 18.69 -3.60 -10.37
C PRO A 586 18.79 -4.99 -9.72
N LYS A 587 19.94 -5.26 -9.09
CA LYS A 587 20.21 -6.48 -8.31
C LYS A 587 20.23 -6.17 -6.81
N GLY A 588 19.99 -7.18 -5.99
CA GLY A 588 20.12 -7.09 -4.52
C GLY A 588 18.82 -7.35 -3.77
N SER A 589 17.68 -7.39 -4.46
CA SER A 589 16.38 -7.73 -3.88
C SER A 589 15.42 -8.25 -4.95
N ASP A 590 14.55 -9.18 -4.55
CA ASP A 590 13.47 -9.65 -5.42
C ASP A 590 12.29 -8.66 -5.46
N TRP A 591 12.20 -7.76 -4.46
CA TRP A 591 11.15 -6.75 -4.31
C TRP A 591 11.22 -5.59 -5.32
N TYR A 592 12.23 -5.53 -6.18
CA TYR A 592 12.24 -4.53 -7.26
C TYR A 592 11.10 -4.79 -8.26
N PHE A 593 10.69 -3.74 -8.98
CA PHE A 593 9.63 -3.78 -9.98
C PHE A 593 9.87 -4.90 -11.01
N PRO A 594 9.02 -5.94 -11.04
CA PRO A 594 9.27 -7.20 -11.74
C PRO A 594 9.30 -7.02 -13.27
N GLU A 595 9.99 -7.93 -13.94
CA GLU A 595 10.16 -7.92 -15.40
C GLU A 595 9.00 -8.63 -16.12
N ALA A 596 8.60 -8.13 -17.30
CA ALA A 596 7.55 -8.73 -18.14
C ALA A 596 7.95 -8.81 -19.62
N THR A 597 9.01 -9.56 -19.94
CA THR A 597 9.50 -9.71 -21.33
C THR A 597 8.68 -10.64 -22.22
N ALA A 598 7.77 -11.45 -21.67
CA ALA A 598 6.83 -12.24 -22.48
C ALA A 598 5.63 -11.37 -22.86
N LEU A 599 5.15 -11.48 -24.11
CA LEU A 599 4.10 -10.62 -24.67
C LEU A 599 2.75 -10.72 -23.92
N PHE A 600 2.48 -11.89 -23.34
CA PHE A 600 1.30 -12.12 -22.48
C PHE A 600 1.49 -11.65 -21.04
N LYS A 601 2.67 -11.18 -20.63
CA LYS A 601 2.90 -10.65 -19.28
C LYS A 601 2.72 -9.14 -19.20
N TYR A 602 2.37 -8.61 -18.05
CA TYR A 602 2.28 -7.17 -17.80
C TYR A 602 2.74 -6.77 -16.40
N GLY A 603 3.25 -5.54 -16.28
CA GLY A 603 3.49 -4.88 -15.00
C GLY A 603 2.31 -3.99 -14.62
N LYS A 604 1.88 -4.04 -13.35
CA LYS A 604 0.90 -3.09 -12.78
C LYS A 604 1.67 -1.93 -12.14
N TYR A 605 1.67 -0.78 -12.78
CA TYR A 605 2.42 0.39 -12.32
C TYR A 605 1.50 1.38 -11.60
N LEU A 606 1.68 1.54 -10.29
CA LEU A 606 0.82 2.42 -9.49
C LEU A 606 1.10 3.87 -9.84
N LEU A 607 0.03 4.65 -10.03
CA LEU A 607 0.10 6.06 -10.41
C LEU A 607 -0.35 6.93 -9.23
N MET A 608 0.37 8.02 -9.00
CA MET A 608 0.00 9.03 -8.01
C MET A 608 -0.02 10.41 -8.66
N SER A 609 1.08 10.78 -9.32
CA SER A 609 1.27 12.11 -9.92
C SER A 609 2.41 12.07 -10.93
N PRO A 610 2.41 12.94 -11.97
CA PRO A 610 3.47 12.95 -12.98
C PRO A 610 4.90 13.06 -12.43
N SER A 611 5.11 13.74 -11.29
CA SER A 611 6.43 13.82 -10.63
C SER A 611 6.98 12.45 -10.24
N MET A 612 6.12 11.54 -9.77
CA MET A 612 6.48 10.17 -9.39
C MET A 612 6.42 9.21 -10.57
N ASP A 613 5.39 9.35 -11.40
CA ASP A 613 5.00 8.37 -12.41
C ASP A 613 5.98 8.33 -13.61
N ARG A 614 6.72 9.41 -13.84
CA ARG A 614 7.78 9.48 -14.85
C ARG A 614 8.95 8.60 -14.45
N SER A 615 9.44 7.79 -15.38
CA SER A 615 10.53 6.84 -15.15
C SER A 615 11.51 6.82 -16.32
N GLY A 616 12.79 6.57 -16.02
CA GLY A 616 13.84 6.47 -17.02
C GLY A 616 13.77 5.23 -17.92
N SER A 617 12.93 4.24 -17.59
CA SER A 617 12.74 3.00 -18.36
C SER A 617 11.37 2.88 -19.01
N VAL A 618 10.50 3.89 -18.85
CA VAL A 618 9.13 3.86 -19.37
C VAL A 618 9.00 4.88 -20.49
N GLY A 619 8.57 4.41 -21.65
CA GLY A 619 8.20 5.20 -22.82
C GLY A 619 6.84 4.75 -23.34
N PHE A 620 6.59 4.93 -24.65
CA PHE A 620 5.33 4.55 -25.26
C PHE A 620 5.44 4.41 -26.78
N ARG A 621 4.39 3.84 -27.37
CA ARG A 621 4.12 3.89 -28.81
C ARG A 621 2.64 4.23 -29.03
N CYS A 622 2.29 4.64 -30.23
CA CYS A 622 0.91 4.97 -30.54
C CYS A 622 0.30 4.03 -31.58
N VAL A 623 -1.03 4.07 -31.65
CA VAL A 623 -1.86 3.44 -32.68
C VAL A 623 -2.80 4.44 -33.32
N ALA A 624 -3.35 4.10 -34.48
CA ALA A 624 -4.38 4.85 -35.16
C ALA A 624 -5.41 3.90 -35.78
N ASP A 625 -6.68 4.30 -35.75
CA ASP A 625 -7.79 3.50 -36.27
C ASP A 625 -7.80 3.50 -37.81
N LYS A 626 -8.17 2.37 -38.42
CA LYS A 626 -8.23 2.17 -39.87
C LYS A 626 -9.67 2.20 -40.41
#